data_AF-A0A392P939-F1
#
_entry.id   AF-A0A392P939-F1
#
_cell.length_a   1.000
_cell.length_b   1.000
_cell.length_c   1.000
_cell.angle_alpha   90.00
_cell.angle_beta   90.00
_cell.angle_gamma   90.00
#
_symmetry.space_group_name_H-M   'P 1'
#
loop_
_entity.id
_entity.type
_entity.pdbx_description
1 polymer ?
#
loop_
_entity_poly.entity_id
_entity_poly.type
_entity_poly.pdbx_seq_one_letter_code
_entity_poly.pdbx_strand_id
1 'polypeptide(L)'
;MQVERAVSDLHFDTTFGDFNSWCGGGSSGIGRDNGVWNMEEKISCLVDLQIKGEFHNVNGGLMNLLRNCLESEGQNSRSILSGYVDHFQSIRFEDGGFGCGWRNIQMLSSHLLAQKREAKDVLFGGSGFVPDIPSLQRWLEIAWERGFDEPGSNQFNHTIYGSKKWIGATDCAALLRSFGLRARIMDFGPKESESLYLSVPGSSV
;
A
#
# COMPACT_ATOMS: atom_id res chain seq x y z
N MET A 1 33.69 -24.25 -24.73
CA MET A 1 32.88 -24.11 -25.96
C MET A 1 31.69 -23.24 -25.60
N GLN A 2 31.81 -21.96 -25.93
CA GLN A 2 30.82 -20.91 -25.67
C GLN A 2 29.59 -21.11 -26.56
N VAL A 3 28.41 -20.78 -26.03
CA VAL A 3 27.29 -20.33 -26.86
C VAL A 3 26.72 -19.10 -26.15
N GLU A 4 27.23 -17.93 -26.55
CA GLU A 4 26.54 -16.65 -26.38
C GLU A 4 25.25 -16.69 -27.22
N ARG A 5 24.14 -16.27 -26.63
CA ARG A 5 22.99 -15.77 -27.40
C ARG A 5 22.82 -14.30 -27.06
N ALA A 6 23.12 -13.49 -28.05
CA ALA A 6 22.82 -12.07 -28.09
C ALA A 6 21.31 -11.84 -27.97
N VAL A 7 20.92 -10.94 -27.08
CA VAL A 7 19.63 -10.24 -27.16
C VAL A 7 19.98 -8.81 -27.54
N SER A 8 19.87 -8.55 -28.84
CA SER A 8 19.99 -7.23 -29.46
C SER A 8 18.75 -6.40 -29.17
N ASP A 9 18.99 -5.18 -28.69
CA ASP A 9 18.28 -3.94 -29.04
C ASP A 9 16.75 -3.92 -28.90
N LEU A 10 16.29 -3.72 -27.67
CA LEU A 10 15.02 -3.01 -27.42
C LEU A 10 15.36 -1.58 -27.01
N HIS A 11 15.17 -0.68 -27.97
CA HIS A 11 15.20 0.77 -27.79
C HIS A 11 14.11 1.13 -26.78
N PHE A 12 14.51 1.53 -25.56
CA PHE A 12 13.59 2.02 -24.55
C PHE A 12 13.20 3.44 -24.96
N ASP A 13 12.04 3.57 -25.61
CA ASP A 13 11.51 4.85 -26.05
C ASP A 13 11.17 5.69 -24.80
N THR A 14 12.03 6.65 -24.49
CA THR A 14 11.93 7.56 -23.34
C THR A 14 10.92 8.67 -23.60
N THR A 15 9.67 8.28 -23.86
CA THR A 15 8.49 9.16 -23.88
C THR A 15 7.52 8.82 -22.76
N PHE A 16 8.05 8.44 -21.58
CA PHE A 16 7.30 8.52 -20.34
C PHE A 16 7.39 9.98 -19.86
N GLY A 17 6.32 10.75 -20.01
CA GLY A 17 6.26 12.11 -19.49
C GLY A 17 6.64 12.11 -18.01
N ASP A 18 7.60 12.96 -17.62
CA ASP A 18 8.10 13.05 -16.26
C ASP A 18 6.96 13.35 -15.27
N PHE A 19 6.51 12.31 -14.56
CA PHE A 19 5.54 12.37 -13.45
C PHE A 19 6.07 13.10 -12.20
N ASN A 20 7.27 13.68 -12.29
CA ASN A 20 7.90 14.47 -11.24
C ASN A 20 7.23 15.84 -11.03
N SER A 21 6.28 16.25 -11.90
CA SER A 21 5.57 17.54 -11.77
C SER A 21 4.40 17.53 -10.76
N TRP A 22 4.16 16.43 -10.03
CA TRP A 22 3.09 16.34 -9.02
C TRP A 22 3.27 17.33 -7.85
N CYS A 23 4.50 17.75 -7.58
CA CYS A 23 4.84 18.72 -6.54
C CYS A 23 5.22 20.07 -7.17
N GLY A 24 4.31 21.04 -7.15
CA GLY A 24 4.55 22.39 -7.68
C GLY A 24 5.58 23.16 -6.85
N GLY A 25 6.82 23.24 -7.34
CA GLY A 25 7.84 24.17 -6.84
C GLY A 25 7.70 25.54 -7.50
N GLY A 26 7.38 26.57 -6.72
CA GLY A 26 7.24 27.94 -7.22
C GLY A 26 8.57 28.58 -7.63
N SER A 27 8.61 29.15 -8.84
CA SER A 27 9.30 30.42 -9.10
C SER A 27 8.76 31.07 -10.38
N SER A 28 8.55 32.38 -10.25
CA SER A 28 7.91 33.31 -11.17
C SER A 28 8.60 33.49 -12.52
N GLY A 29 7.82 33.41 -13.61
CA GLY A 29 8.28 33.82 -14.95
C GLY A 29 7.24 33.54 -16.04
N ILE A 30 6.53 34.59 -16.45
CA ILE A 30 5.83 34.84 -17.73
C ILE A 30 5.38 33.61 -18.56
N GLY A 31 4.06 33.39 -18.61
CA GLY A 31 3.36 32.99 -19.84
C GLY A 31 3.60 31.58 -20.40
N ARG A 32 3.39 30.55 -19.58
CA ARG A 32 2.95 29.22 -20.04
C ARG A 32 1.90 28.74 -19.05
N ASP A 33 0.84 28.13 -19.56
CA ASP A 33 -0.22 27.52 -18.75
C ASP A 33 0.42 26.46 -17.85
N ASN A 34 0.65 26.81 -16.58
CA ASN A 34 1.32 25.94 -15.63
C ASN A 34 0.32 24.85 -15.26
N GLY A 35 0.36 23.74 -16.00
CA GLY A 35 -0.50 22.56 -15.88
C GLY A 35 -0.39 21.86 -14.53
N VAL A 36 -0.92 22.47 -13.50
CA VAL A 36 -1.20 21.83 -12.22
C VAL A 36 -2.44 20.96 -12.43
N TRP A 37 -2.23 19.66 -12.46
CA TRP A 37 -3.31 18.68 -12.52
C TRP A 37 -4.19 18.84 -11.29
N ASN A 38 -5.51 18.93 -11.48
CA ASN A 38 -6.42 18.89 -10.36
C ASN A 38 -6.44 17.48 -9.73
N MET A 39 -6.91 17.37 -8.49
CA MET A 39 -6.86 16.10 -7.75
C MET A 39 -7.62 14.96 -8.45
N GLU A 40 -8.73 15.28 -9.12
CA GLU A 40 -9.55 14.29 -9.84
C GLU A 40 -8.80 13.75 -11.07
N GLU A 41 -8.11 14.63 -11.81
CA GLU A 41 -7.27 14.25 -12.94
C GLU A 41 -6.09 13.37 -12.49
N LYS A 42 -5.42 13.73 -11.38
CA LYS A 42 -4.34 12.90 -10.79
C LYS A 42 -4.85 11.51 -10.44
N ILE A 43 -6.03 11.43 -9.82
CA ILE A 43 -6.64 10.15 -9.42
C ILE A 43 -7.04 9.34 -10.66
N SER A 44 -7.73 9.95 -11.62
CA SER A 44 -8.11 9.27 -12.86
C SER A 44 -6.87 8.69 -13.55
N CYS A 45 -5.81 9.49 -13.65
CA CYS A 45 -4.56 9.07 -14.27
C CYS A 45 -3.89 7.93 -13.50
N LEU A 46 -3.84 8.00 -12.16
CA LEU A 46 -3.30 6.92 -11.34
C LEU A 46 -4.15 5.64 -11.47
N VAL A 47 -5.47 5.75 -11.58
CA VAL A 47 -6.35 4.60 -11.76
C VAL A 47 -6.06 3.87 -13.07
N ASP A 48 -5.81 4.62 -14.13
CA ASP A 48 -5.50 4.08 -15.46
C ASP A 48 -4.09 3.48 -15.56
N LEU A 49 -3.12 4.02 -14.80
CA LEU A 49 -1.71 3.67 -14.91
C LEU A 49 -1.19 2.74 -13.82
N GLN A 50 -1.90 2.59 -12.69
CA GLN A 50 -1.44 1.73 -11.60
C GLN A 50 -1.28 0.28 -12.07
N ILE A 51 -0.23 -0.35 -11.58
CA ILE A 51 0.11 -1.73 -11.95
C ILE A 51 -0.38 -2.66 -10.86
N LYS A 52 -0.96 -3.80 -11.27
CA LYS A 52 -1.34 -4.86 -10.33
C LYS A 52 -0.09 -5.45 -9.68
N GLY A 53 -0.08 -5.48 -8.35
CA GLY A 53 0.99 -6.10 -7.58
C GLY A 53 1.02 -7.62 -7.79
N GLU A 54 2.23 -8.16 -7.91
CA GLU A 54 2.44 -9.61 -7.94
C GLU A 54 2.45 -10.20 -6.52
N PHE A 55 1.76 -11.32 -6.36
CA PHE A 55 1.71 -12.08 -5.12
C PHE A 55 2.10 -13.53 -5.37
N HIS A 56 2.56 -14.20 -4.33
CA HIS A 56 2.92 -15.61 -4.38
C HIS A 56 1.67 -16.48 -4.44
N ASN A 57 1.47 -17.16 -5.56
CA ASN A 57 0.34 -18.07 -5.74
C ASN A 57 0.60 -19.40 -5.02
N VAL A 58 -0.22 -19.69 -4.02
CA VAL A 58 -0.25 -21.00 -3.36
C VAL A 58 -1.39 -21.82 -3.97
N ASN A 59 -1.07 -23.00 -4.51
CA ASN A 59 -2.07 -23.90 -5.06
C ASN A 59 -3.12 -24.27 -3.99
N GLY A 60 -4.41 -24.13 -4.33
CA GLY A 60 -5.53 -24.31 -3.40
C GLY A 60 -5.77 -23.15 -2.43
N GLY A 61 -4.91 -22.12 -2.43
CA GLY A 61 -5.01 -20.91 -1.62
C GLY A 61 -4.30 -21.01 -0.27
N LEU A 62 -3.54 -19.97 0.10
CA LEU A 62 -2.75 -19.93 1.33
C LEU A 62 -3.59 -20.22 2.59
N MET A 63 -4.74 -19.56 2.70
CA MET A 63 -5.60 -19.69 3.88
C MET A 63 -6.24 -21.07 4.00
N ASN A 64 -6.46 -21.77 2.88
CA ASN A 64 -6.95 -23.16 2.89
C ASN A 64 -5.82 -24.12 3.27
N LEU A 65 -4.61 -23.91 2.76
CA LEU A 65 -3.44 -24.68 3.18
C LEU A 65 -3.25 -24.57 4.70
N LEU A 66 -3.28 -23.35 5.24
CA LEU A 66 -3.15 -23.10 6.67
C LEU A 66 -4.28 -23.75 7.49
N ARG A 67 -5.52 -23.67 7.01
CA ARG A 67 -6.67 -24.37 7.63
C ARG A 67 -6.41 -25.86 7.73
N ASN A 68 -6.02 -26.50 6.63
CA ASN A 68 -5.79 -27.94 6.59
C ASN A 68 -4.66 -28.35 7.56
N CYS A 69 -3.59 -27.55 7.65
CA CYS A 69 -2.52 -27.79 8.62
C CYS A 69 -3.04 -27.73 10.06
N LEU A 70 -3.77 -26.68 10.42
CA LEU A 70 -4.30 -26.50 11.78
C LEU A 70 -5.32 -27.58 12.16
N GLU A 71 -6.15 -28.02 11.21
CA GLU A 71 -7.11 -29.12 11.43
C GLU A 71 -6.43 -30.48 11.58
N SER A 72 -5.22 -30.64 11.04
CA SER A 72 -4.41 -31.86 11.19
C SER A 72 -3.63 -31.93 12.51
N GLU A 73 -3.53 -30.83 13.26
CA GLU A 73 -2.87 -30.80 14.55
C GLU A 73 -3.74 -31.51 15.60
N GLY A 74 -3.26 -32.63 16.15
CA GLY A 74 -3.97 -33.42 17.17
C GLY A 74 -4.07 -32.79 18.56
N GLN A 75 -3.81 -31.49 18.70
CA GLN A 75 -3.89 -30.77 19.97
C GLN A 75 -5.28 -30.16 20.15
N ASN A 76 -5.80 -30.13 21.38
CA ASN A 76 -7.03 -29.41 21.73
C ASN A 76 -6.80 -27.89 21.77
N SER A 77 -6.45 -27.30 20.62
CA SER A 77 -6.30 -25.86 20.46
C SER A 77 -7.51 -25.28 19.69
N ARG A 78 -7.81 -24.01 19.94
CA ARG A 78 -8.78 -23.25 19.15
C ARG A 78 -8.01 -22.24 18.31
N SER A 79 -8.09 -22.38 17.00
CA SER A 79 -7.48 -21.47 16.03
C SER A 79 -8.56 -20.66 15.32
N ILE A 80 -8.32 -19.36 15.15
CA ILE A 80 -9.19 -18.46 14.39
C ILE A 80 -8.36 -17.92 13.23
N LEU A 81 -8.85 -18.15 12.01
CA LEU A 81 -8.22 -17.65 10.80
C LEU A 81 -8.99 -16.47 10.25
N SER A 82 -8.26 -15.54 9.61
CA SER A 82 -8.90 -14.58 8.70
C SER A 82 -9.58 -15.30 7.53
N GLY A 83 -10.39 -14.56 6.78
CA GLY A 83 -10.85 -15.00 5.46
C GLY A 83 -9.71 -15.02 4.43
N TYR A 84 -10.06 -14.95 3.15
CA TYR A 84 -9.11 -14.92 2.03
C TYR A 84 -8.00 -13.87 2.21
N VAL A 85 -6.76 -14.21 1.88
CA VAL A 85 -5.59 -13.33 1.85
C VAL A 85 -4.61 -13.82 0.78
N ASP A 86 -4.14 -12.92 -0.09
CA ASP A 86 -3.01 -13.17 -0.99
C ASP A 86 -1.68 -12.89 -0.28
N HIS A 87 -0.66 -13.71 -0.52
CA HIS A 87 0.66 -13.51 0.08
C HIS A 87 1.55 -12.64 -0.80
N PHE A 88 1.75 -11.39 -0.38
CA PHE A 88 2.73 -10.50 -1.00
C PHE A 88 4.04 -10.59 -0.25
N GLN A 89 5.10 -11.00 -0.94
CA GLN A 89 6.46 -11.10 -0.38
C GLN A 89 7.35 -10.00 -0.96
N SER A 90 8.38 -9.62 -0.21
CA SER A 90 9.40 -8.71 -0.75
C SER A 90 10.22 -9.36 -1.85
N ILE A 91 10.53 -8.57 -2.87
CA ILE A 91 11.41 -8.90 -3.97
C ILE A 91 12.79 -8.32 -3.65
N ARG A 92 13.78 -9.20 -3.58
CA ARG A 92 15.12 -8.90 -3.00
C ARG A 92 15.76 -7.62 -3.55
N PHE A 93 15.63 -7.36 -4.85
CA PHE A 93 16.28 -6.22 -5.52
C PHE A 93 15.39 -4.99 -5.68
N GLU A 94 14.09 -5.11 -5.39
CA GLU A 94 13.13 -4.03 -5.55
C GLU A 94 12.80 -3.39 -4.21
N ASP A 95 12.25 -4.18 -3.28
CA ASP A 95 11.75 -3.70 -1.98
C ASP A 95 12.40 -4.39 -0.77
N GLY A 96 13.44 -5.19 -1.00
CA GLY A 96 14.27 -5.77 0.05
C GLY A 96 14.80 -4.70 1.02
N GLY A 97 14.44 -4.82 2.30
CA GLY A 97 14.90 -3.93 3.37
C GLY A 97 14.03 -2.70 3.65
N PHE A 98 12.95 -2.45 2.88
CA PHE A 98 12.01 -1.37 3.18
C PHE A 98 10.53 -1.68 2.88
N GLY A 99 10.27 -2.71 2.08
CA GLY A 99 8.96 -3.03 1.53
C GLY A 99 7.93 -3.58 2.50
N CYS A 100 8.32 -4.02 3.70
CA CYS A 100 7.46 -4.82 4.57
C CYS A 100 6.11 -4.14 4.91
N GLY A 101 6.12 -2.84 5.22
CA GLY A 101 4.90 -2.08 5.47
C GLY A 101 3.98 -2.03 4.23
N TRP A 102 4.56 -1.84 3.05
CA TRP A 102 3.83 -1.85 1.78
C TRP A 102 3.25 -3.23 1.44
N ARG A 103 4.03 -4.30 1.62
CA ARG A 103 3.55 -5.68 1.42
C ARG A 103 2.42 -6.03 2.40
N ASN A 104 2.49 -5.55 3.64
CA ASN A 104 1.40 -5.71 4.61
C ASN A 104 0.12 -4.98 4.17
N ILE A 105 0.23 -3.77 3.61
CA ILE A 105 -0.92 -3.07 2.99
C ILE A 105 -1.50 -3.90 1.85
N GLN A 106 -0.66 -4.48 0.99
CA GLN A 106 -1.12 -5.33 -0.10
C GLN A 106 -1.91 -6.55 0.41
N MET A 107 -1.37 -7.27 1.40
CA MET A 107 -2.04 -8.42 2.02
C MET A 107 -3.38 -8.03 2.66
N LEU A 108 -3.42 -6.95 3.44
CA LEU A 108 -4.66 -6.46 4.05
C LEU A 108 -5.69 -6.03 3.00
N SER A 109 -5.24 -5.38 1.93
CA SER A 109 -6.11 -4.94 0.84
C SER A 109 -6.68 -6.12 0.06
N SER A 110 -5.91 -7.20 -0.15
CA SER A 110 -6.41 -8.43 -0.80
C SER A 110 -7.58 -9.04 -0.03
N HIS A 111 -7.50 -9.05 1.30
CA HIS A 111 -8.57 -9.50 2.17
C HIS A 111 -9.82 -8.62 2.03
N LEU A 112 -9.63 -7.30 2.08
CA LEU A 112 -10.73 -6.35 1.98
C LEU A 112 -11.45 -6.44 0.63
N LEU A 113 -10.70 -6.50 -0.48
CA LEU A 113 -11.25 -6.64 -1.82
C LEU A 113 -12.02 -7.96 -2.00
N ALA A 114 -11.56 -9.05 -1.37
CA ALA A 114 -12.21 -10.36 -1.46
C ALA A 114 -13.47 -10.46 -0.58
N GLN A 115 -13.53 -9.75 0.54
CA GLN A 115 -14.55 -9.97 1.58
C GLN A 115 -15.55 -8.82 1.75
N LYS A 116 -15.22 -7.61 1.29
CA LYS A 116 -16.06 -6.42 1.51
C LYS A 116 -16.39 -5.74 0.19
N ARG A 117 -17.67 -5.79 -0.19
CA ARG A 117 -18.19 -5.11 -1.39
C ARG A 117 -17.88 -3.61 -1.38
N GLU A 118 -18.13 -2.95 -0.24
CA GLU A 118 -17.84 -1.53 -0.04
C GLU A 118 -16.37 -1.19 -0.33
N ALA A 119 -15.43 -2.05 0.08
CA ALA A 119 -14.01 -1.85 -0.18
C ALA A 119 -13.66 -2.07 -1.65
N LYS A 120 -14.30 -3.04 -2.32
CA LYS A 120 -14.10 -3.31 -3.75
C LYS A 120 -14.50 -2.12 -4.63
N ASP A 121 -15.55 -1.39 -4.25
CA ASP A 121 -16.06 -0.26 -5.01
C ASP A 121 -15.18 1.00 -4.89
N VAL A 122 -14.37 1.13 -3.83
CA VAL A 122 -13.62 2.36 -3.51
C VAL A 122 -12.10 2.21 -3.51
N LEU A 123 -11.56 1.06 -3.10
CA LEU A 123 -10.11 0.89 -2.99
C LEU A 123 -9.45 1.04 -4.34
N PHE A 124 -8.41 1.87 -4.38
CA PHE A 124 -7.57 2.10 -5.56
C PHE A 124 -8.38 2.50 -6.79
N GLY A 125 -9.44 3.30 -6.58
CA GLY A 125 -10.34 3.76 -7.63
C GLY A 125 -11.24 2.67 -8.22
N GLY A 126 -11.54 1.62 -7.45
CA GLY A 126 -12.42 0.54 -7.89
C GLY A 126 -11.79 -0.38 -8.93
N SER A 127 -10.45 -0.41 -9.03
CA SER A 127 -9.71 -1.21 -10.01
C SER A 127 -9.92 -2.72 -9.87
N GLY A 128 -10.39 -3.17 -8.70
CA GLY A 128 -10.64 -4.58 -8.40
C GLY A 128 -9.38 -5.42 -8.17
N PHE A 129 -8.20 -4.78 -8.04
CA PHE A 129 -6.95 -5.44 -7.71
C PHE A 129 -6.12 -4.65 -6.71
N VAL A 130 -5.15 -5.31 -6.09
CA VAL A 130 -4.16 -4.69 -5.21
C VAL A 130 -3.00 -4.16 -6.05
N PRO A 131 -2.65 -2.86 -5.96
CA PRO A 131 -1.61 -2.27 -6.79
C PRO A 131 -0.21 -2.53 -6.25
N ASP A 132 0.81 -2.27 -7.07
CA ASP A 132 2.23 -2.35 -6.73
C ASP A 132 2.70 -1.24 -5.76
N ILE A 133 3.93 -1.34 -5.28
CA ILE A 133 4.47 -0.39 -4.27
C ILE A 133 4.54 1.06 -4.81
N PRO A 134 5.06 1.33 -6.02
CA PRO A 134 5.05 2.68 -6.58
C PRO A 134 3.65 3.30 -6.64
N SER A 135 2.64 2.53 -7.04
CA SER A 135 1.25 3.01 -7.07
C SER A 135 0.71 3.25 -5.65
N LEU A 136 1.03 2.38 -4.68
CA LEU A 136 0.65 2.60 -3.28
C LEU A 136 1.29 3.87 -2.70
N GLN A 137 2.54 4.17 -3.06
CA GLN A 137 3.19 5.42 -2.66
C GLN A 137 2.42 6.64 -3.19
N ARG A 138 1.97 6.59 -4.46
CA ARG A 138 1.12 7.65 -5.03
C ARG A 138 -0.22 7.77 -4.33
N TRP A 139 -0.88 6.65 -4.03
CA TRP A 139 -2.13 6.69 -3.26
C TRP A 139 -1.94 7.27 -1.86
N LEU A 140 -0.79 7.05 -1.22
CA LEU A 140 -0.47 7.65 0.07
C LEU A 140 -0.23 9.17 -0.05
N GLU A 141 0.47 9.62 -1.10
CA GLU A 141 0.61 11.07 -1.38
C GLU A 141 -0.75 11.73 -1.60
N ILE A 142 -1.65 11.09 -2.34
CA ILE A 142 -3.03 11.56 -2.53
C ILE A 142 -3.80 11.61 -1.20
N ALA A 143 -3.59 10.62 -0.31
CA ALA A 143 -4.18 10.65 1.03
C ALA A 143 -3.67 11.86 1.83
N TRP A 144 -2.37 12.16 1.77
CA TRP A 144 -1.81 13.35 2.40
C TRP A 144 -2.35 14.66 1.81
N GLU A 145 -2.42 14.78 0.48
CA GLU A 145 -3.01 15.95 -0.20
C GLU A 145 -4.48 16.18 0.21
N ARG A 146 -5.21 15.10 0.56
CA ARG A 146 -6.58 15.15 1.09
C ARG A 146 -6.67 15.44 2.59
N GLY A 147 -5.55 15.69 3.25
CA GLY A 147 -5.49 16.06 4.67
C GLY A 147 -5.46 14.88 5.65
N PHE A 148 -5.19 13.66 5.18
CA PHE A 148 -4.99 12.52 6.07
C PHE A 148 -3.54 12.50 6.58
N ASP A 149 -3.33 12.30 7.87
CA ASP A 149 -2.00 12.14 8.51
C ASP A 149 -0.98 13.21 8.13
N GLU A 150 -1.33 14.48 8.35
CA GLU A 150 -0.41 15.63 8.17
C GLU A 150 0.93 15.45 8.91
N PRO A 151 0.98 14.94 10.17
CA PRO A 151 2.26 14.67 10.82
C PRO A 151 3.11 13.64 10.08
N GLY A 152 2.52 12.53 9.61
CA GLY A 152 3.20 11.55 8.76
C GLY A 152 3.70 12.17 7.45
N SER A 153 2.85 12.93 6.77
CA SER A 153 3.21 13.66 5.54
C SER A 153 4.44 14.56 5.73
N ASN A 154 4.47 15.33 6.82
CA ASN A 154 5.58 16.21 7.17
C ASN A 154 6.89 15.42 7.40
N GLN A 155 6.83 14.22 7.99
CA GLN A 155 8.02 13.37 8.19
C GLN A 155 8.66 12.93 6.86
N PHE A 156 7.87 12.88 5.78
CA PHE A 156 8.33 12.55 4.43
C PHE A 156 8.50 13.78 3.53
N ASN A 157 8.43 15.00 4.06
CA ASN A 157 8.43 16.24 3.25
C ASN A 157 7.37 16.20 2.14
N HIS A 158 6.20 15.60 2.40
CA HIS A 158 5.10 15.45 1.46
C HIS A 158 5.41 14.64 0.19
N THR A 159 6.50 13.85 0.15
CA THR A 159 6.86 13.06 -1.03
C THR A 159 7.47 11.72 -0.61
N ILE A 160 6.90 10.63 -1.11
CA ILE A 160 7.37 9.26 -0.84
C ILE A 160 7.49 8.40 -2.09
N TYR A 161 6.89 8.82 -3.21
CA TYR A 161 7.02 8.14 -4.49
C TYR A 161 8.47 8.00 -4.94
N GLY A 162 8.80 6.82 -5.45
CA GLY A 162 10.15 6.50 -5.94
C GLY A 162 11.18 6.36 -4.83
N SER A 163 10.79 6.56 -3.56
CA SER A 163 11.68 6.42 -2.41
C SER A 163 11.71 4.98 -1.89
N LYS A 164 12.77 4.64 -1.16
CA LYS A 164 12.91 3.36 -0.43
C LYS A 164 12.62 3.54 1.06
N LYS A 165 11.57 4.29 1.38
CA LYS A 165 11.22 4.65 2.76
C LYS A 165 10.32 3.60 3.42
N TRP A 166 10.54 3.43 4.72
CA TRP A 166 9.69 2.61 5.59
C TRP A 166 8.41 3.38 5.88
N ILE A 167 7.31 2.63 6.02
CA ILE A 167 6.02 3.15 6.49
C ILE A 167 5.53 2.31 7.66
N GLY A 168 4.65 2.89 8.46
CA GLY A 168 4.10 2.27 9.66
C GLY A 168 2.58 2.07 9.60
N ALA A 169 2.02 1.78 10.78
CA ALA A 169 0.59 1.60 10.95
C ALA A 169 -0.20 2.90 10.69
N THR A 170 0.39 4.07 10.94
CA THR A 170 -0.21 5.39 10.68
C THR A 170 -0.43 5.63 9.20
N ASP A 171 0.58 5.36 8.36
CA ASP A 171 0.49 5.49 6.91
C ASP A 171 -0.55 4.53 6.32
N CYS A 172 -0.56 3.27 6.77
CA CYS A 172 -1.56 2.28 6.39
C CYS A 172 -2.98 2.75 6.75
N ALA A 173 -3.18 3.28 7.96
CA ALA A 173 -4.48 3.80 8.37
C ALA A 173 -4.89 5.04 7.58
N ALA A 174 -3.95 5.96 7.31
CA ALA A 174 -4.18 7.16 6.49
C ALA A 174 -4.66 6.77 5.08
N LEU A 175 -3.94 5.84 4.44
CA LEU A 175 -4.29 5.30 3.14
C LEU A 175 -5.70 4.71 3.13
N LEU A 176 -6.00 3.76 4.02
CA LEU A 176 -7.32 3.10 4.06
C LEU A 176 -8.46 4.10 4.37
N ARG A 177 -8.23 5.04 5.29
CA ARG A 177 -9.22 6.08 5.65
C ARG A 177 -9.49 7.04 4.50
N SER A 178 -8.49 7.31 3.65
CA SER A 178 -8.66 8.17 2.48
C SER A 178 -9.63 7.59 1.43
N PHE A 179 -9.85 6.27 1.45
CA PHE A 179 -10.87 5.57 0.68
C PHE A 179 -12.22 5.43 1.42
N GLY A 180 -12.38 6.08 2.58
CA GLY A 180 -13.59 5.99 3.40
C GLY A 180 -13.70 4.72 4.25
N LEU A 181 -12.64 3.90 4.35
CA LEU A 181 -12.66 2.71 5.18
C LEU A 181 -12.36 3.03 6.65
N ARG A 182 -13.05 2.34 7.55
CA ARG A 182 -12.75 2.41 8.99
C ARG A 182 -11.47 1.64 9.30
N ALA A 183 -10.42 2.36 9.69
CA ALA A 183 -9.20 1.80 10.25
C ALA A 183 -8.93 2.42 11.63
N ARG A 184 -8.51 1.60 12.60
CA ARG A 184 -8.11 2.05 13.94
C ARG A 184 -6.70 1.54 14.23
N ILE A 185 -5.87 2.43 14.77
CA ILE A 185 -4.53 2.08 15.24
C ILE A 185 -4.66 1.81 16.73
N MET A 186 -4.06 0.71 17.18
CA MET A 186 -3.95 0.36 18.59
C MET A 186 -2.46 0.28 18.90
N ASP A 187 -2.02 1.11 19.84
CA ASP A 187 -0.64 1.08 20.33
C ASP A 187 -0.57 0.22 21.60
N PHE A 188 0.39 -0.71 21.63
CA PHE A 188 0.61 -1.63 22.74
C PHE A 188 2.00 -1.35 23.29
N GLY A 189 2.08 -0.37 24.19
CA GLY A 189 3.35 -0.08 24.85
C GLY A 189 3.43 -0.61 26.27
N PRO A 190 4.51 -0.25 26.96
CA PRO A 190 4.88 -0.85 28.24
C PRO A 190 3.91 -0.37 29.34
N LYS A 191 3.69 -1.21 30.37
CA LYS A 191 2.71 -0.93 31.45
C LYS A 191 2.98 0.41 32.15
N GLU A 192 4.24 0.81 32.22
CA GLU A 192 4.69 2.06 32.83
C GLU A 192 4.12 3.30 32.12
N SER A 193 3.67 3.16 30.87
CA SER A 193 3.04 4.21 30.07
C SER A 193 1.50 4.16 30.08
N GLU A 194 0.88 3.31 30.91
CA GLU A 194 -0.57 3.12 30.95
C GLU A 194 -1.34 4.43 31.17
N SER A 195 -0.81 5.34 32.00
CA SER A 195 -1.40 6.65 32.28
C SER A 195 -1.43 7.58 31.05
N LEU A 196 -0.63 7.30 30.03
CA LEU A 196 -0.56 8.05 28.78
C LEU A 196 -1.52 7.50 27.71
N TYR A 197 -2.10 6.31 27.92
CA TYR A 197 -3.01 5.70 26.98
C TYR A 197 -4.46 6.14 27.22
N LEU A 198 -5.14 6.51 26.13
CA LEU A 198 -6.59 6.65 26.14
C LEU A 198 -7.20 5.25 26.34
N SER A 199 -7.75 4.99 27.52
CA SER A 199 -8.41 3.73 27.81
C SER A 199 -9.58 3.52 26.84
N VAL A 200 -9.66 2.36 26.19
CA VAL A 200 -10.88 2.00 25.46
C VAL A 200 -11.94 1.65 26.52
N PRO A 201 -13.19 2.11 26.40
CA PRO A 201 -14.26 1.67 27.29
C PRO A 201 -14.32 0.14 27.33
N GLY A 202 -14.12 -0.45 28.50
CA GLY A 202 -14.03 -1.91 28.70
C GLY A 202 -12.62 -2.50 28.76
N SER A 203 -11.56 -1.68 28.76
CA SER A 203 -10.16 -2.14 28.89
C SER A 203 -9.71 -2.49 30.30
N SER A 204 -10.53 -2.23 31.33
CA SER A 204 -10.22 -2.68 32.70
C SER A 204 -10.39 -4.19 32.78
N VAL A 205 -9.27 -4.90 32.93
CA VAL A 205 -9.24 -6.30 33.36
C VAL A 205 -9.78 -6.41 34.79
#